data_AF-A0AAN7EK30-F1
#
_entry.id   AF-A0AAN7EK30-F1
#
_cell.length_a   1.000
_cell.length_b   1.000
_cell.length_c   1.000
_cell.angle_alpha   90.00
_cell.angle_beta   90.00
_cell.angle_gamma   90.00
#
_symmetry.space_group_name_H-M   'P 1'
#
loop_
_entity.id
_entity.type
_entity.pdbx_description
1 polymer ?
#
loop_
_entity_poly.entity_id
_entity_poly.type
_entity_poly.pdbx_seq_one_letter_code
_entity_poly.pdbx_strand_id
1 'polypeptide(L)'
;MEFSPRAAELTTLLESRISNFYTNFQVDEISRVVSVGDGIARVYGLNEIQAGEMVELPTNENVGIVVFGSDTAIKEGDLVKRTGSIVDVPTGKAMLGRVVDALGVPIDGRRALSDHERRRVKVKVPGIIERKSVHEPMQTGLKAVDSLVPIGHGQRELIIGDRQTGKTAIAIDTILNQNETLYCVYVAAGQKCSTVAQLVQILSKANALEYSILVAATASDPAPLQFWPHLLEAFPGDVFYLHSRLLERAAKRSDQTSAGSLTALPVIETQAGDVSAYIPTNVISITDGQICLETELFCHEIRPAINVGLSVSRVGSATQLKAMKQVCRSSKLELAQYREVAALLNLGQTLMLRTQALLNRGARLTEVLKQPQYAPLPIEKQILVIYAAVMDSVIKCQLDRISSI
;
A
#
# COMPACT_ATOMS: atom_id res chain seq x y z
N MET A 1 -54.12 37.57 3.64
CA MET A 1 -53.10 36.59 4.08
C MET A 1 -51.75 37.18 3.77
N GLU A 2 -50.97 37.53 4.79
CA GLU A 2 -49.60 38.03 4.58
C GLU A 2 -48.66 36.83 4.42
N PHE A 3 -47.90 36.80 3.33
CA PHE A 3 -46.86 35.79 3.15
C PHE A 3 -45.65 36.17 4.02
N SER A 4 -45.14 35.20 4.78
CA SER A 4 -43.93 35.37 5.58
C SER A 4 -42.76 35.84 4.71
N PRO A 5 -41.94 36.83 5.12
CA PRO A 5 -40.86 37.36 4.29
C PRO A 5 -39.85 36.27 3.86
N ARG A 6 -39.62 35.26 4.71
CA ARG A 6 -38.79 34.09 4.39
C ARG A 6 -39.30 33.28 3.19
N ALA A 7 -40.61 33.30 2.91
CA ALA A 7 -41.16 32.63 1.74
C ALA A 7 -40.77 33.39 0.45
N ALA A 8 -40.84 34.72 0.46
CA ALA A 8 -40.42 35.55 -0.67
C ALA A 8 -38.90 35.46 -0.92
N GLU A 9 -38.08 35.42 0.14
CA GLU A 9 -36.64 35.13 0.05
C GLU A 9 -36.38 33.76 -0.60
N LEU A 10 -37.07 32.71 -0.15
CA LEU A 10 -36.92 31.36 -0.73
C LEU A 10 -37.38 31.30 -2.20
N THR A 11 -38.48 31.97 -2.57
CA THR A 11 -38.95 32.03 -3.96
C THR A 11 -37.93 32.74 -4.85
N THR A 12 -37.43 33.91 -4.46
CA THR A 12 -36.42 34.65 -5.25
C THR A 12 -35.06 33.91 -5.33
N LEU A 13 -34.68 33.14 -4.30
CA LEU A 13 -33.49 32.29 -4.30
C LEU A 13 -33.69 31.05 -5.19
N LEU A 14 -34.91 30.53 -5.33
CA LEU A 14 -35.26 29.50 -6.32
C LEU A 14 -35.29 30.08 -7.74
N GLU A 15 -35.96 31.21 -7.96
CA GLU A 15 -36.04 31.87 -9.26
C GLU A 15 -34.67 32.25 -9.81
N SER A 16 -33.78 32.81 -8.98
CA SER A 16 -32.40 33.13 -9.39
C SER A 16 -31.54 31.88 -9.66
N ARG A 17 -31.79 30.75 -8.97
CA ARG A 17 -31.18 29.46 -9.32
C ARG A 17 -31.70 28.91 -10.64
N ILE A 18 -33.00 29.09 -10.93
CA ILE A 18 -33.63 28.64 -12.17
C ILE A 18 -33.20 29.52 -13.36
N SER A 19 -33.15 30.85 -13.21
CA SER A 19 -32.70 31.75 -14.28
C SER A 19 -31.25 31.48 -14.67
N ASN A 20 -30.37 31.30 -13.68
CA ASN A 20 -28.97 30.96 -13.91
C ASN A 20 -28.77 29.56 -14.51
N PHE A 21 -29.79 28.68 -14.40
CA PHE A 21 -29.81 27.36 -15.04
C PHE A 21 -30.05 27.43 -16.56
N TYR A 22 -30.75 28.46 -17.03
CA TYR A 22 -31.13 28.60 -18.45
C TYR A 22 -30.15 29.46 -19.29
N THR A 23 -29.32 30.29 -18.67
CA THR A 23 -28.46 31.25 -19.41
C THR A 23 -27.11 30.71 -19.88
N ASN A 24 -26.65 29.55 -19.38
CA ASN A 24 -25.35 28.97 -19.74
C ASN A 24 -25.49 27.74 -20.65
N PHE A 25 -26.13 27.90 -21.82
CA PHE A 25 -26.03 26.90 -22.90
C PHE A 25 -24.70 27.06 -23.65
N GLN A 26 -23.61 26.56 -23.05
CA GLN A 26 -22.49 26.11 -23.86
C GLN A 26 -22.91 24.82 -24.58
N VAL A 27 -22.48 24.68 -25.84
CA VAL A 27 -22.71 23.45 -26.61
C VAL A 27 -21.60 22.46 -26.24
N ASP A 28 -21.79 21.74 -25.13
CA ASP A 28 -21.05 20.51 -24.87
C ASP A 28 -21.22 19.55 -26.07
N GLU A 29 -20.19 18.76 -26.42
CA GLU A 29 -20.30 17.74 -27.46
C GLU A 29 -21.27 16.61 -27.02
N ILE A 30 -22.56 16.71 -27.43
CA ILE A 30 -23.65 15.75 -27.07
C ILE A 30 -23.87 14.67 -28.14
N SER A 31 -23.91 13.38 -27.73
CA SER A 31 -23.38 12.27 -28.53
C SER A 31 -23.89 10.82 -28.12
N ARG A 32 -23.76 9.79 -29.01
CA ARG A 32 -24.32 8.39 -29.26
C ARG A 32 -23.57 7.07 -29.01
N VAL A 33 -24.10 6.03 -28.31
CA VAL A 33 -23.33 4.77 -27.99
C VAL A 33 -23.36 3.77 -29.13
N VAL A 34 -22.21 3.17 -29.49
CA VAL A 34 -22.10 2.15 -30.55
C VAL A 34 -22.04 0.71 -30.05
N SER A 35 -21.33 0.41 -28.96
CA SER A 35 -21.40 -0.93 -28.31
C SER A 35 -20.88 -0.87 -26.88
N VAL A 36 -21.34 -1.77 -26.00
CA VAL A 36 -20.77 -1.96 -24.64
C VAL A 36 -20.53 -3.45 -24.40
N GLY A 37 -19.40 -3.79 -23.78
CA GLY A 37 -19.10 -5.15 -23.32
C GLY A 37 -17.82 -5.20 -22.49
N ASP A 38 -17.76 -6.14 -21.54
CA ASP A 38 -16.58 -6.41 -20.69
C ASP A 38 -15.99 -5.16 -20.00
N GLY A 39 -16.83 -4.25 -19.52
CA GLY A 39 -16.40 -2.98 -18.91
C GLY A 39 -15.79 -1.96 -19.89
N ILE A 40 -15.89 -2.17 -21.20
CA ILE A 40 -15.46 -1.25 -22.24
C ILE A 40 -16.68 -0.76 -23.02
N ALA A 41 -16.89 0.56 -23.01
CA ALA A 41 -17.79 1.21 -23.94
C ALA A 41 -17.00 1.55 -25.22
N ARG A 42 -17.48 1.07 -26.39
CA ARG A 42 -17.26 1.79 -27.65
C ARG A 42 -18.19 2.98 -27.68
N VAL A 43 -17.70 3.92 -26.89
CA VAL A 43 -17.76 5.33 -27.14
C VAL A 43 -17.12 5.57 -28.49
N TYR A 44 -17.86 5.33 -29.56
CA TYR A 44 -18.14 6.45 -30.45
C TYR A 44 -17.93 7.75 -29.61
N GLY A 45 -16.82 8.48 -29.64
CA GLY A 45 -16.87 9.93 -29.43
C GLY A 45 -15.78 10.79 -28.85
N LEU A 46 -16.07 12.09 -29.06
CA LEU A 46 -15.53 13.28 -28.42
C LEU A 46 -14.25 13.81 -29.11
N ASN A 47 -14.41 14.63 -30.14
CA ASN A 47 -13.33 14.99 -31.08
C ASN A 47 -12.19 15.79 -30.43
N GLU A 48 -12.49 16.52 -29.35
CA GLU A 48 -11.52 17.29 -28.57
C GLU A 48 -11.08 16.60 -27.26
N ILE A 49 -11.40 15.31 -27.06
CA ILE A 49 -11.07 14.58 -25.81
C ILE A 49 -9.57 14.47 -25.56
N GLN A 50 -9.15 14.64 -24.30
CA GLN A 50 -7.76 14.46 -23.89
C GLN A 50 -7.50 13.01 -23.41
N ALA A 51 -6.29 12.51 -23.67
CA ALA A 51 -5.90 11.16 -23.26
C ALA A 51 -5.85 11.02 -21.72
N GLY A 52 -6.82 10.32 -21.14
CA GLY A 52 -7.03 10.26 -19.69
C GLY A 52 -7.93 11.37 -19.14
N GLU A 53 -8.79 11.97 -19.97
CA GLU A 53 -9.96 12.73 -19.53
C GLU A 53 -11.01 11.78 -18.92
N MET A 54 -11.68 12.20 -17.85
CA MET A 54 -12.89 11.52 -17.40
C MET A 54 -14.05 11.95 -18.30
N VAL A 55 -14.82 10.96 -18.74
CA VAL A 55 -16.06 11.18 -19.47
C VAL A 55 -17.16 10.65 -18.57
N GLU A 56 -18.09 11.52 -18.19
CA GLU A 56 -19.40 11.03 -17.86
C GLU A 56 -19.91 10.44 -19.16
N LEU A 57 -20.05 9.11 -19.22
CA LEU A 57 -20.95 8.59 -20.23
C LEU A 57 -22.25 9.37 -20.05
N PRO A 58 -22.90 9.74 -21.16
CA PRO A 58 -22.59 8.44 -22.99
C PRO A 58 -22.21 8.98 -24.45
N THR A 59 -20.97 9.16 -24.96
CA THR A 59 -20.53 8.81 -26.40
C THR A 59 -20.46 9.75 -27.71
N ASN A 60 -20.91 9.37 -28.97
CA ASN A 60 -20.64 9.73 -30.47
C ASN A 60 -19.24 10.10 -31.11
N GLU A 61 -18.68 9.27 -32.06
CA GLU A 61 -17.41 9.28 -32.90
C GLU A 61 -16.08 8.54 -32.45
N ASN A 62 -15.83 7.29 -32.91
CA ASN A 62 -15.10 6.18 -32.21
C ASN A 62 -13.75 6.43 -31.45
N VAL A 63 -13.88 6.41 -30.12
CA VAL A 63 -12.90 6.28 -29.03
C VAL A 63 -13.16 4.97 -28.22
N GLY A 64 -12.25 4.55 -27.36
CA GLY A 64 -12.50 3.48 -26.38
C GLY A 64 -12.51 4.05 -24.96
N ILE A 65 -13.62 3.93 -24.24
CA ILE A 65 -13.68 4.35 -22.82
C ILE A 65 -13.85 3.14 -21.91
N VAL A 66 -13.03 3.15 -20.88
CA VAL A 66 -12.96 2.17 -19.83
C VAL A 66 -13.95 2.58 -18.73
N VAL A 67 -14.85 1.68 -18.32
CA VAL A 67 -15.97 1.99 -17.42
C VAL A 67 -15.60 1.73 -15.95
N PHE A 68 -15.60 2.79 -15.15
CA PHE A 68 -15.30 2.75 -13.70
C PHE A 68 -16.55 2.49 -12.83
N GLY A 69 -17.47 1.68 -13.32
CA GLY A 69 -18.77 1.40 -12.72
C GLY A 69 -19.44 0.18 -13.37
N SER A 70 -20.70 -0.10 -13.04
CA SER A 70 -21.41 -1.23 -13.66
C SER A 70 -21.78 -0.92 -15.11
N ASP A 71 -21.25 -1.70 -16.04
CA ASP A 71 -21.56 -1.62 -17.47
C ASP A 71 -22.99 -2.07 -17.79
N THR A 72 -23.57 -2.95 -16.98
CA THR A 72 -24.96 -3.45 -17.08
C THR A 72 -26.04 -2.36 -17.10
N ALA A 73 -25.72 -1.14 -16.67
CA ALA A 73 -26.64 0.00 -16.69
C ALA A 73 -26.64 0.77 -18.02
N ILE A 74 -25.61 0.61 -18.86
CA ILE A 74 -25.36 1.36 -20.09
C ILE A 74 -25.95 0.60 -21.29
N LYS A 75 -26.53 1.31 -22.27
CA LYS A 75 -27.09 0.71 -23.49
C LYS A 75 -26.59 1.41 -24.75
N GLU A 76 -26.75 0.73 -25.88
CA GLU A 76 -26.52 1.31 -27.20
C GLU A 76 -27.52 2.45 -27.48
N GLY A 77 -27.07 3.52 -28.14
CA GLY A 77 -27.90 4.69 -28.48
C GLY A 77 -28.21 5.71 -27.37
N ASP A 78 -27.73 5.50 -26.13
CA ASP A 78 -27.88 6.42 -24.99
C ASP A 78 -27.07 7.77 -25.19
N LEU A 79 -27.00 8.62 -24.15
CA LEU A 79 -25.95 9.68 -23.78
C LEU A 79 -24.62 9.45 -22.71
N VAL A 80 -24.07 10.72 -23.16
CA VAL A 80 -22.79 11.55 -23.05
C VAL A 80 -22.84 12.73 -22.07
N LYS A 81 -21.69 13.05 -21.43
CA LYS A 81 -21.02 14.37 -21.32
C LYS A 81 -19.49 14.28 -21.07
N ARG A 82 -18.67 15.11 -21.70
CA ARG A 82 -17.27 15.30 -21.24
C ARG A 82 -17.27 15.96 -19.86
N THR A 83 -16.34 15.57 -18.98
CA THR A 83 -16.13 16.33 -17.71
C THR A 83 -15.22 17.54 -17.90
N GLY A 84 -14.48 17.62 -19.02
CA GLY A 84 -13.41 18.60 -19.20
C GLY A 84 -12.20 18.42 -18.27
N SER A 85 -12.17 17.33 -17.49
CA SER A 85 -11.17 17.08 -16.44
C SER A 85 -10.33 15.84 -16.72
N ILE A 86 -9.00 16.00 -16.71
CA ILE A 86 -8.08 14.86 -16.66
C ILE A 86 -8.22 14.20 -15.29
N VAL A 87 -8.40 12.86 -15.30
CA VAL A 87 -8.54 11.96 -14.15
C VAL A 87 -7.88 12.50 -12.87
N ASP A 88 -8.74 12.86 -11.91
CA ASP A 88 -8.38 13.42 -10.61
C ASP A 88 -9.21 12.79 -9.47
N VAL A 89 -8.69 12.91 -8.24
CA VAL A 89 -9.30 12.33 -7.04
C VAL A 89 -9.31 13.36 -5.91
N PRO A 90 -10.24 13.28 -4.94
CA PRO A 90 -10.22 14.12 -3.75
C PRO A 90 -9.00 13.80 -2.88
N THR A 91 -8.40 14.85 -2.33
CA THR A 91 -7.19 14.80 -1.51
C THR A 91 -7.25 15.87 -0.40
N GLY A 92 -6.52 15.64 0.70
CA GLY A 92 -6.50 16.52 1.86
C GLY A 92 -6.79 15.77 3.16
N LYS A 93 -6.73 16.47 4.30
CA LYS A 93 -6.91 15.83 5.62
C LYS A 93 -8.32 15.32 5.87
N ALA A 94 -9.34 15.80 5.14
CA ALA A 94 -10.71 15.28 5.19
C ALA A 94 -10.85 13.80 4.80
N MET A 95 -9.84 13.22 4.15
CA MET A 95 -9.76 11.78 3.81
C MET A 95 -9.36 10.90 5.01
N LEU A 96 -8.78 11.47 6.08
CA LEU A 96 -8.35 10.72 7.26
C LEU A 96 -9.55 10.12 8.00
N GLY A 97 -9.40 8.90 8.50
CA GLY A 97 -10.48 8.16 9.14
C GLY A 97 -11.54 7.61 8.18
N ARG A 98 -11.41 7.79 6.86
CA ARG A 98 -12.41 7.40 5.85
C ARG A 98 -12.06 6.07 5.17
N VAL A 99 -13.11 5.36 4.72
CA VAL A 99 -13.01 4.33 3.68
C VAL A 99 -13.59 4.87 2.39
N VAL A 100 -12.81 4.84 1.31
CA VAL A 100 -13.17 5.35 -0.02
C VAL A 100 -12.96 4.28 -1.10
N ASP A 101 -13.64 4.42 -2.23
CA ASP A 101 -13.35 3.66 -3.43
C ASP A 101 -12.08 4.16 -4.16
N ALA A 102 -11.76 3.58 -5.33
CA ALA A 102 -10.61 3.98 -6.12
C ALA A 102 -10.71 5.42 -6.71
N LEU A 103 -11.92 5.97 -6.85
CA LEU A 103 -12.17 7.35 -7.29
C LEU A 103 -12.16 8.35 -6.12
N GLY A 104 -12.05 7.87 -4.88
CA GLY A 104 -12.09 8.66 -3.65
C GLY A 104 -13.50 8.96 -3.12
N VAL A 105 -14.54 8.31 -3.65
CA VAL A 105 -15.91 8.41 -3.15
C VAL A 105 -16.03 7.61 -1.84
N PRO A 106 -16.56 8.17 -0.73
CA PRO A 106 -16.68 7.43 0.51
C PRO A 106 -17.68 6.27 0.46
N ILE A 107 -17.23 5.10 0.90
CA ILE A 107 -18.02 3.87 1.02
C ILE A 107 -18.22 3.43 2.49
N ASP A 108 -17.75 4.23 3.45
CA ASP A 108 -17.90 3.98 4.90
C ASP A 108 -19.30 4.29 5.46
N GLY A 109 -20.27 4.63 4.62
CA GLY A 109 -21.64 4.99 5.03
C GLY A 109 -21.75 6.32 5.78
N ARG A 110 -20.67 7.09 5.92
CA ARG A 110 -20.67 8.44 6.51
C ARG A 110 -20.93 9.49 5.43
N ARG A 111 -21.07 10.76 5.84
CA ARG A 111 -21.32 11.90 4.93
C ARG A 111 -20.21 12.06 3.88
N ALA A 112 -20.54 12.68 2.74
CA ALA A 112 -19.58 13.06 1.72
C ALA A 112 -18.42 13.93 2.27
N LEU A 113 -17.30 13.98 1.54
CA LEU A 113 -16.09 14.69 1.93
C LEU A 113 -16.28 16.22 1.85
N SER A 114 -16.41 16.88 3.00
CA SER A 114 -16.25 18.33 3.11
C SER A 114 -14.78 18.73 3.03
N ASP A 115 -14.49 19.87 2.41
CA ASP A 115 -13.16 20.53 2.41
C ASP A 115 -12.01 19.63 1.90
N HIS A 116 -11.98 19.42 0.57
CA HIS A 116 -10.97 18.62 -0.12
C HIS A 116 -10.49 19.31 -1.41
N GLU A 117 -9.21 19.18 -1.73
CA GLU A 117 -8.66 19.54 -3.03
C GLU A 117 -8.80 18.38 -4.00
N ARG A 118 -9.23 18.60 -5.25
CA ARG A 118 -9.06 17.58 -6.30
C ARG A 118 -7.65 17.67 -6.90
N ARG A 119 -6.97 16.53 -7.06
CA ARG A 119 -5.64 16.45 -7.66
C ARG A 119 -5.57 15.34 -8.71
N ARG A 120 -5.01 15.64 -9.87
CA ARG A 120 -4.82 14.69 -10.99
C ARG A 120 -4.07 13.45 -10.51
N VAL A 121 -4.53 12.25 -10.87
CA VAL A 121 -3.87 10.98 -10.49
C VAL A 121 -2.50 10.87 -11.17
N LYS A 122 -2.42 11.23 -12.46
CA LYS A 122 -1.19 11.35 -13.23
C LYS A 122 -0.44 12.65 -12.91
N VAL A 123 0.47 12.60 -11.92
CA VAL A 123 1.44 13.67 -11.61
C VAL A 123 2.85 13.25 -12.06
N LYS A 124 3.72 14.22 -12.36
CA LYS A 124 5.15 13.97 -12.62
C LYS A 124 5.85 13.47 -11.34
N VAL A 125 6.70 12.45 -11.50
CA VAL A 125 7.55 11.88 -10.43
C VAL A 125 8.60 12.92 -9.95
N PRO A 126 8.93 12.97 -8.65
CA PRO A 126 10.01 13.82 -8.13
C PRO A 126 11.35 13.59 -8.85
N GLY A 127 11.90 14.65 -9.42
CA GLY A 127 13.24 14.64 -10.03
C GLY A 127 14.35 14.49 -8.99
N ILE A 128 15.56 14.08 -9.41
CA ILE A 128 16.67 13.76 -8.50
C ILE A 128 17.03 14.93 -7.57
N ILE A 129 17.01 16.17 -8.07
CA ILE A 129 17.28 17.41 -7.29
C ILE A 129 16.21 17.67 -6.22
N GLU A 130 15.00 17.15 -6.42
CA GLU A 130 13.87 17.28 -5.47
C GLU A 130 13.89 16.19 -4.39
N ARG A 131 14.83 15.23 -4.46
CA ARG A 131 14.96 14.12 -3.51
C ARG A 131 16.07 14.37 -2.49
N LYS A 132 15.99 13.69 -1.35
CA LYS A 132 17.02 13.64 -0.30
C LYS A 132 17.27 12.18 0.07
N SER A 133 18.51 11.82 0.40
CA SER A 133 18.85 10.46 0.80
C SER A 133 18.02 10.00 1.99
N VAL A 134 17.56 8.74 1.97
CA VAL A 134 16.81 8.14 3.08
C VAL A 134 17.77 7.87 4.25
N HIS A 135 17.51 8.48 5.41
CA HIS A 135 18.39 8.44 6.60
C HIS A 135 17.63 8.53 7.93
N GLU A 136 16.30 8.67 7.89
CA GLU A 136 15.41 8.68 9.05
C GLU A 136 14.71 7.31 9.11
N PRO A 137 14.68 6.62 10.26
CA PRO A 137 14.15 5.27 10.37
C PRO A 137 12.64 5.26 10.62
N MET A 138 11.88 4.56 9.78
CA MET A 138 10.44 4.33 9.95
C MET A 138 10.25 2.99 10.68
N GLN A 139 9.78 3.04 11.93
CA GLN A 139 9.65 1.84 12.78
C GLN A 139 8.41 1.04 12.38
N THR A 140 8.57 -0.26 12.11
CA THR A 140 7.45 -1.17 11.87
C THR A 140 6.87 -1.77 13.15
N GLY A 141 7.64 -1.73 14.26
CA GLY A 141 7.24 -2.37 15.51
C GLY A 141 7.54 -3.88 15.53
N LEU A 142 8.13 -4.43 14.47
CA LEU A 142 8.40 -5.85 14.29
C LEU A 142 9.88 -6.15 14.51
N LYS A 143 10.20 -6.91 15.57
CA LYS A 143 11.57 -7.31 15.95
C LYS A 143 12.41 -7.78 14.76
N ALA A 144 11.82 -8.59 13.88
CA ALA A 144 12.49 -9.18 12.71
C ALA A 144 12.71 -8.20 11.54
N VAL A 145 11.89 -7.16 11.39
CA VAL A 145 12.02 -6.18 10.29
C VAL A 145 12.98 -5.07 10.71
N ASP A 146 12.71 -4.39 11.83
CA ASP A 146 13.48 -3.21 12.27
C ASP A 146 14.97 -3.55 12.54
N SER A 147 15.28 -4.81 12.85
CA SER A 147 16.66 -5.30 13.05
C SER A 147 17.36 -5.84 11.78
N LEU A 148 16.67 -6.56 10.89
CA LEU A 148 17.29 -7.28 9.76
C LEU A 148 17.05 -6.64 8.38
N VAL A 149 15.94 -5.92 8.22
CA VAL A 149 15.46 -5.33 6.96
C VAL A 149 14.86 -3.94 7.24
N PRO A 150 15.68 -2.98 7.69
CA PRO A 150 15.20 -1.69 8.18
C PRO A 150 14.58 -0.84 7.07
N ILE A 151 13.51 -0.11 7.42
CA ILE A 151 12.76 0.75 6.52
C ILE A 151 12.93 2.20 6.95
N GLY A 152 13.05 3.11 5.97
CA GLY A 152 13.18 4.55 6.21
C GLY A 152 12.05 5.39 5.64
N HIS A 153 12.01 6.64 6.10
CA HIS A 153 11.13 7.67 5.55
C HIS A 153 11.50 7.99 4.09
N GLY A 154 10.63 7.60 3.15
CA GLY A 154 10.87 7.73 1.72
C GLY A 154 11.43 6.49 1.02
N GLN A 155 11.54 5.35 1.71
CA GLN A 155 11.99 4.06 1.15
C GLN A 155 10.85 3.34 0.42
N ARG A 156 11.18 2.52 -0.58
CA ARG A 156 10.27 1.60 -1.27
C ARG A 156 10.65 0.18 -0.90
N GLU A 157 9.91 -0.50 -0.02
CA GLU A 157 10.26 -1.84 0.49
C GLU A 157 9.15 -2.86 0.16
N LEU A 158 9.45 -3.83 -0.71
CA LEU A 158 8.49 -4.82 -1.19
C LEU A 158 8.19 -5.88 -0.11
N ILE A 159 6.93 -6.18 0.16
CA ILE A 159 6.52 -7.36 0.94
C ILE A 159 6.06 -8.44 -0.04
N ILE A 160 6.86 -9.50 -0.20
CA ILE A 160 6.61 -10.56 -1.20
C ILE A 160 6.58 -11.94 -0.55
N GLY A 161 5.76 -12.84 -1.08
CA GLY A 161 5.70 -14.23 -0.67
C GLY A 161 4.36 -14.88 -1.01
N ASP A 162 4.22 -16.15 -0.67
CA ASP A 162 3.03 -16.93 -1.04
C ASP A 162 1.77 -16.49 -0.28
N ARG A 163 0.64 -17.03 -0.74
CA ARG A 163 -0.65 -16.89 -0.07
C ARG A 163 -0.58 -17.29 1.41
N GLN A 164 -1.26 -16.53 2.26
CA GLN A 164 -1.38 -16.76 3.71
C GLN A 164 -0.08 -16.73 4.55
N THR A 165 1.10 -16.46 3.97
CA THR A 165 2.40 -16.32 4.68
C THR A 165 2.50 -15.17 5.70
N GLY A 166 1.47 -14.33 5.83
CA GLY A 166 1.44 -13.20 6.77
C GLY A 166 1.72 -11.81 6.19
N LYS A 167 1.88 -11.68 4.86
CA LYS A 167 2.14 -10.40 4.15
C LYS A 167 1.31 -9.22 4.68
N THR A 168 0.00 -9.41 4.75
CA THR A 168 -0.94 -8.37 5.20
C THR A 168 -0.79 -8.03 6.68
N ALA A 169 -0.41 -8.99 7.53
CA ALA A 169 -0.18 -8.71 8.95
C ALA A 169 1.00 -7.77 9.15
N ILE A 170 2.12 -7.95 8.42
CA ILE A 170 3.28 -7.04 8.47
C ILE A 170 2.88 -5.61 8.09
N ALA A 171 2.06 -5.44 7.05
CA ALA A 171 1.56 -4.12 6.64
C ALA A 171 0.61 -3.49 7.69
N ILE A 172 -0.24 -4.29 8.34
CA ILE A 172 -1.14 -3.81 9.41
C ILE A 172 -0.32 -3.45 10.65
N ASP A 173 0.57 -4.32 11.13
CA ASP A 173 1.39 -4.12 12.33
C ASP A 173 2.27 -2.87 12.17
N THR A 174 2.78 -2.63 10.96
CA THR A 174 3.46 -1.37 10.62
C THR A 174 2.55 -0.16 10.81
N ILE A 175 1.31 -0.18 10.32
CA ILE A 175 0.34 0.92 10.51
C ILE A 175 -0.01 1.10 11.99
N LEU A 176 -0.21 0.00 12.73
CA LEU A 176 -0.53 0.00 14.17
C LEU A 176 0.63 0.53 15.04
N ASN A 177 1.86 0.55 14.53
CA ASN A 177 3.04 1.12 15.20
C ASN A 177 3.24 2.62 14.93
N GLN A 178 2.47 3.23 14.02
CA GLN A 178 2.59 4.66 13.72
C GLN A 178 1.83 5.52 14.74
N ASN A 179 2.16 6.82 14.75
CA ASN A 179 1.48 7.85 15.52
C ASN A 179 1.02 8.97 14.57
N GLU A 180 0.30 9.97 15.07
CA GLU A 180 -0.19 11.15 14.30
C GLU A 180 0.86 11.88 13.45
N THR A 181 2.15 11.66 13.71
CA THR A 181 3.28 12.19 12.93
C THR A 181 3.42 11.57 11.53
N LEU A 182 2.81 10.41 11.26
CA LEU A 182 2.83 9.77 9.94
C LEU A 182 1.42 9.32 9.54
N TYR A 183 0.91 9.90 8.45
CA TYR A 183 -0.36 9.49 7.86
C TYR A 183 -0.20 8.20 7.05
N CYS A 184 -1.07 7.23 7.29
CA CYS A 184 -1.07 5.95 6.60
C CYS A 184 -2.11 5.91 5.47
N VAL A 185 -1.78 5.22 4.37
CA VAL A 185 -2.75 4.92 3.30
C VAL A 185 -2.64 3.44 2.97
N TYR A 186 -3.74 2.71 3.17
CA TYR A 186 -3.81 1.29 2.80
C TYR A 186 -4.70 1.14 1.56
N VAL A 187 -4.16 0.50 0.51
CA VAL A 187 -4.87 0.27 -0.75
C VAL A 187 -5.19 -1.23 -0.88
N ALA A 188 -6.48 -1.55 -0.77
CA ALA A 188 -7.01 -2.90 -0.85
C ALA A 188 -7.47 -3.24 -2.29
N ALA A 189 -6.51 -3.48 -3.19
CA ALA A 189 -6.78 -3.93 -4.56
C ALA A 189 -7.06 -5.45 -4.60
N GLY A 190 -8.11 -5.86 -5.32
CA GLY A 190 -8.50 -7.27 -5.52
C GLY A 190 -8.91 -8.04 -4.26
N GLN A 191 -9.09 -7.36 -3.12
CA GLN A 191 -9.43 -8.02 -1.86
C GLN A 191 -10.93 -8.31 -1.70
N LYS A 192 -11.28 -9.28 -0.86
CA LYS A 192 -12.67 -9.54 -0.49
C LYS A 192 -13.20 -8.42 0.42
N CYS A 193 -14.43 -7.96 0.19
CA CYS A 193 -15.06 -6.91 0.98
C CYS A 193 -15.11 -7.23 2.49
N SER A 194 -15.24 -8.51 2.85
CA SER A 194 -15.17 -8.97 4.24
C SER A 194 -13.79 -8.82 4.88
N THR A 195 -12.70 -9.00 4.12
CA THR A 195 -11.32 -8.75 4.58
C THR A 195 -11.07 -7.26 4.77
N VAL A 196 -11.58 -6.41 3.87
CA VAL A 196 -11.54 -4.95 4.01
C VAL A 196 -12.33 -4.50 5.26
N ALA A 197 -13.52 -5.05 5.49
CA ALA A 197 -14.32 -4.76 6.69
C ALA A 197 -13.63 -5.23 7.99
N GLN A 198 -12.96 -6.38 7.99
CA GLN A 198 -12.13 -6.83 9.11
C GLN A 198 -10.96 -5.88 9.39
N LEU A 199 -10.31 -5.37 8.35
CA LEU A 199 -9.23 -4.38 8.47
C LEU A 199 -9.73 -3.06 9.09
N VAL A 200 -10.89 -2.55 8.65
CA VAL A 200 -11.53 -1.37 9.27
C VAL A 200 -11.77 -1.60 10.77
N GLN A 201 -12.24 -2.79 11.16
CA GLN A 201 -12.45 -3.12 12.58
C GLN A 201 -11.14 -3.20 13.38
N ILE A 202 -10.05 -3.70 12.80
CA ILE A 202 -8.73 -3.76 13.46
C ILE A 202 -8.19 -2.35 13.68
N LEU A 203 -8.13 -1.52 12.63
CA LEU A 203 -7.62 -0.15 12.71
C LEU A 203 -8.49 0.74 13.62
N SER A 204 -9.81 0.53 13.62
CA SER A 204 -10.74 1.26 14.50
C SER A 204 -10.54 0.88 15.98
N LYS A 205 -10.37 -0.41 16.30
CA LYS A 205 -10.14 -0.88 17.68
C LYS A 205 -8.81 -0.40 18.29
N ALA A 206 -7.84 -0.08 17.45
CA ALA A 206 -6.52 0.42 17.86
C ALA A 206 -6.38 1.95 17.72
N ASN A 207 -7.46 2.67 17.42
CA ASN A 207 -7.50 4.10 17.04
C ASN A 207 -6.65 4.50 15.81
N ALA A 208 -5.90 3.55 15.22
CA ALA A 208 -5.08 3.74 14.03
C ALA A 208 -5.85 4.25 12.80
N LEU A 209 -7.18 4.12 12.79
CA LEU A 209 -8.03 4.70 11.74
C LEU A 209 -7.87 6.24 11.66
N GLU A 210 -7.63 6.94 12.77
CA GLU A 210 -7.66 8.42 12.83
C GLU A 210 -6.56 9.09 12.00
N TYR A 211 -5.40 8.44 11.86
CA TYR A 211 -4.31 8.87 10.96
C TYR A 211 -4.23 8.05 9.66
N SER A 212 -5.21 7.16 9.41
CA SER A 212 -5.22 6.28 8.23
C SER A 212 -6.31 6.65 7.21
N ILE A 213 -6.02 6.38 5.94
CA ILE A 213 -6.99 6.37 4.83
C ILE A 213 -7.08 4.94 4.30
N LEU A 214 -8.29 4.42 4.11
CA LEU A 214 -8.49 3.12 3.46
C LEU A 214 -9.08 3.31 2.06
N VAL A 215 -8.35 2.87 1.04
CA VAL A 215 -8.81 2.86 -0.36
C VAL A 215 -9.17 1.42 -0.71
N ALA A 216 -10.41 1.16 -1.12
CA ALA A 216 -10.89 -0.16 -1.49
C ALA A 216 -11.18 -0.25 -2.98
N ALA A 217 -10.63 -1.26 -3.63
CA ALA A 217 -10.96 -1.65 -5.00
C ALA A 217 -11.07 -3.18 -5.01
N THR A 218 -12.20 -3.66 -4.54
CA THR A 218 -12.46 -5.05 -4.13
C THR A 218 -12.59 -5.98 -5.33
N ALA A 219 -12.49 -7.29 -5.07
CA ALA A 219 -12.69 -8.33 -6.10
C ALA A 219 -14.07 -8.32 -6.78
N SER A 220 -15.04 -7.56 -6.25
CA SER A 220 -16.39 -7.40 -6.81
C SER A 220 -16.55 -6.12 -7.63
N ASP A 221 -15.60 -5.20 -7.56
CA ASP A 221 -15.62 -3.96 -8.35
C ASP A 221 -15.15 -4.24 -9.79
N PRO A 222 -15.61 -3.47 -10.79
CA PRO A 222 -15.09 -3.52 -12.15
C PRO A 222 -13.56 -3.58 -12.22
N ALA A 223 -13.00 -4.41 -13.11
CA ALA A 223 -11.55 -4.50 -13.30
C ALA A 223 -10.87 -3.13 -13.49
N PRO A 224 -11.46 -2.14 -14.18
CA PRO A 224 -10.93 -0.78 -14.21
C PRO A 224 -10.71 -0.14 -12.84
N LEU A 225 -11.61 -0.33 -11.87
CA LEU A 225 -11.43 0.16 -10.50
C LEU A 225 -10.36 -0.65 -9.75
N GLN A 226 -10.39 -1.99 -9.87
CA GLN A 226 -9.38 -2.87 -9.23
C GLN A 226 -7.94 -2.53 -9.65
N PHE A 227 -7.75 -2.20 -10.94
CA PHE A 227 -6.46 -1.86 -11.51
C PHE A 227 -6.21 -0.35 -11.67
N TRP A 228 -7.13 0.53 -11.22
CA TRP A 228 -7.02 2.00 -11.34
C TRP A 228 -5.71 2.63 -10.85
N PRO A 229 -5.04 2.15 -9.78
CA PRO A 229 -3.72 2.66 -9.38
C PRO A 229 -2.62 2.45 -10.44
N HIS A 230 -2.90 1.65 -11.47
CA HIS A 230 -1.97 1.20 -12.51
C HIS A 230 -2.47 1.52 -13.93
N LEU A 231 -3.76 1.35 -14.22
CA LEU A 231 -4.26 1.10 -15.57
C LEU A 231 -4.65 2.37 -16.35
N LEU A 232 -3.66 3.00 -16.99
CA LEU A 232 -3.89 3.94 -18.10
C LEU A 232 -3.03 3.66 -19.35
N GLU A 233 -2.03 2.77 -19.27
CA GLU A 233 -1.22 2.27 -20.40
C GLU A 233 -0.90 0.78 -20.15
N ALA A 234 -1.86 -0.13 -20.41
CA ALA A 234 -1.77 -1.54 -19.98
C ALA A 234 -1.60 -2.55 -21.12
N PHE A 235 -0.60 -2.35 -21.97
CA PHE A 235 -0.05 -3.46 -22.77
C PHE A 235 0.90 -4.31 -21.91
N PRO A 236 1.09 -5.61 -22.20
CA PRO A 236 1.99 -6.48 -21.43
C PRO A 236 3.43 -5.98 -21.33
N GLY A 237 3.92 -5.20 -22.30
CA GLY A 237 5.24 -4.56 -22.26
C GLY A 237 5.34 -3.37 -21.31
N ASP A 238 4.23 -2.66 -21.06
CA ASP A 238 4.20 -1.42 -20.28
C ASP A 238 4.02 -1.66 -18.78
N VAL A 239 3.74 -2.89 -18.34
CA VAL A 239 3.52 -3.24 -16.93
C VAL A 239 4.69 -2.83 -16.03
N PHE A 240 5.93 -2.87 -16.53
CA PHE A 240 7.10 -2.31 -15.85
C PHE A 240 7.02 -0.79 -15.68
N TYR A 241 6.59 -0.06 -16.72
CA TYR A 241 6.40 1.38 -16.67
C TYR A 241 5.29 1.78 -15.69
N LEU A 242 4.19 1.01 -15.62
CA LEU A 242 3.12 1.24 -14.66
C LEU A 242 3.60 1.10 -13.20
N HIS A 243 4.31 0.02 -12.87
CA HIS A 243 4.84 -0.19 -11.53
C HIS A 243 5.91 0.85 -11.15
N SER A 244 6.84 1.16 -12.06
CA SER A 244 7.89 2.15 -11.79
C SER A 244 7.32 3.56 -11.64
N ARG A 245 6.40 3.98 -12.52
CA ARG A 245 5.70 5.28 -12.43
C ARG A 245 4.90 5.43 -11.14
N LEU A 246 4.29 4.37 -10.64
CA LEU A 246 3.58 4.38 -9.35
C LEU A 246 4.56 4.48 -8.19
N LEU A 247 5.53 3.56 -8.12
CA LEU A 247 6.42 3.42 -6.96
C LEU A 247 7.41 4.58 -6.85
N GLU A 248 7.97 5.11 -7.93
CA GLU A 248 8.92 6.25 -7.91
C GLU A 248 8.32 7.57 -7.38
N ARG A 249 7.00 7.62 -7.13
CA ARG A 249 6.37 8.73 -6.39
C ARG A 249 6.74 8.70 -4.90
N ALA A 250 7.10 7.53 -4.37
CA ALA A 250 7.54 7.32 -3.00
C ALA A 250 9.05 7.62 -2.85
N ALA A 251 9.32 8.80 -2.30
CA ALA A 251 10.66 9.31 -2.03
C ALA A 251 10.63 10.25 -0.82
N LYS A 252 11.80 10.56 -0.24
CA LYS A 252 11.99 11.69 0.68
C LYS A 252 12.37 12.94 -0.11
N ARG A 253 11.68 14.05 0.15
CA ARG A 253 11.90 15.34 -0.49
C ARG A 253 13.13 16.06 0.06
N SER A 254 13.70 16.95 -0.74
CA SER A 254 14.69 17.93 -0.28
C SER A 254 14.04 18.98 0.64
N ASP A 255 14.85 19.61 1.49
CA ASP A 255 14.33 20.60 2.46
C ASP A 255 13.77 21.84 1.74
N GLN A 256 14.27 22.13 0.54
CA GLN A 256 13.75 23.14 -0.39
C GLN A 256 12.39 22.76 -1.01
N THR A 257 12.01 21.48 -1.00
CA THR A 257 10.77 20.96 -1.62
C THR A 257 9.83 20.35 -0.57
N SER A 258 9.64 21.07 0.53
CA SER A 258 8.77 20.76 1.69
C SER A 258 9.21 19.62 2.64
N ALA A 259 10.41 19.05 2.47
CA ALA A 259 11.07 18.06 3.37
C ALA A 259 10.32 16.73 3.66
N GLY A 260 9.05 16.61 3.26
CA GLY A 260 8.20 15.45 3.52
C GLY A 260 8.65 14.16 2.83
N SER A 261 8.06 13.04 3.24
CA SER A 261 8.39 11.70 2.72
C SER A 261 7.15 10.87 2.44
N LEU A 262 7.16 10.13 1.34
CA LEU A 262 6.22 9.04 1.10
C LEU A 262 7.01 7.73 1.09
N THR A 263 6.83 6.89 2.10
CA THR A 263 7.33 5.50 2.14
C THR A 263 6.29 4.59 1.49
N ALA A 264 6.72 3.60 0.71
CA ALA A 264 5.81 2.64 0.05
C ALA A 264 6.15 1.19 0.43
N LEU A 265 5.11 0.43 0.78
CA LEU A 265 5.17 -1.00 1.10
C LEU A 265 4.30 -1.80 0.11
N PRO A 266 4.69 -1.93 -1.17
CA PRO A 266 3.93 -2.74 -2.11
C PRO A 266 3.89 -4.20 -1.65
N VAL A 267 2.74 -4.87 -1.83
CA VAL A 267 2.54 -6.27 -1.45
C VAL A 267 2.36 -7.11 -2.71
N ILE A 268 3.12 -8.20 -2.86
CA ILE A 268 3.01 -9.14 -4.00
C ILE A 268 2.78 -10.56 -3.52
N GLU A 269 1.88 -11.27 -4.19
CA GLU A 269 1.67 -12.70 -4.03
C GLU A 269 2.47 -13.48 -5.08
N THR A 270 3.37 -14.35 -4.63
CA THR A 270 4.02 -15.37 -5.48
C THR A 270 3.12 -16.59 -5.64
N GLN A 271 3.44 -17.41 -6.64
CA GLN A 271 2.91 -18.77 -6.77
C GLN A 271 4.04 -19.74 -6.43
N ALA A 272 3.82 -20.62 -5.44
CA ALA A 272 4.78 -21.65 -5.02
C ALA A 272 6.22 -21.14 -4.78
N GLY A 273 6.36 -19.97 -4.16
CA GLY A 273 7.63 -19.33 -3.83
C GLY A 273 8.38 -18.68 -5.00
N ASP A 274 7.82 -18.68 -6.23
CA ASP A 274 8.52 -18.17 -7.40
C ASP A 274 8.66 -16.65 -7.41
N VAL A 275 9.81 -16.18 -6.92
CA VAL A 275 10.28 -14.78 -6.99
C VAL A 275 10.94 -14.43 -8.34
N SER A 276 11.12 -15.39 -9.24
CA SER A 276 11.71 -15.17 -10.57
C SER A 276 10.68 -14.81 -11.65
N ALA A 277 9.40 -15.12 -11.40
CA ALA A 277 8.29 -14.70 -12.25
C ALA A 277 8.32 -13.19 -12.59
N TYR A 278 7.77 -12.84 -13.76
CA TYR A 278 7.88 -11.51 -14.37
C TYR A 278 7.46 -10.36 -13.44
N ILE A 279 6.33 -10.49 -12.73
CA ILE A 279 5.81 -9.44 -11.85
C ILE A 279 6.66 -9.26 -10.57
N PRO A 280 6.99 -10.31 -9.80
CA PRO A 280 8.04 -10.28 -8.79
C PRO A 280 9.35 -9.62 -9.25
N THR A 281 9.98 -10.13 -10.31
CA THR A 281 11.28 -9.64 -10.81
C THR A 281 11.24 -8.16 -11.16
N ASN A 282 10.18 -7.70 -11.84
CA ASN A 282 9.99 -6.29 -12.16
C ASN A 282 9.97 -5.42 -10.90
N VAL A 283 9.13 -5.77 -9.91
CA VAL A 283 8.96 -4.91 -8.72
C VAL A 283 10.16 -5.00 -7.78
N ILE A 284 10.82 -6.16 -7.67
CA ILE A 284 12.11 -6.29 -6.98
C ILE A 284 13.15 -5.33 -7.60
N SER A 285 13.18 -5.16 -8.92
CA SER A 285 14.14 -4.23 -9.54
C SER A 285 13.83 -2.75 -9.25
N ILE A 286 12.56 -2.40 -9.00
CA ILE A 286 12.07 -1.02 -8.79
C ILE A 286 12.19 -0.57 -7.32
N THR A 287 11.98 -1.48 -6.36
CA THR A 287 12.04 -1.15 -4.93
C THR A 287 13.47 -0.97 -4.41
N ASP A 288 13.63 -0.23 -3.31
CA ASP A 288 14.91 -0.12 -2.58
C ASP A 288 15.23 -1.40 -1.80
N GLY A 289 14.30 -2.33 -1.69
CA GLY A 289 14.48 -3.58 -0.96
C GLY A 289 13.25 -4.48 -1.00
N GLN A 290 13.39 -5.64 -0.36
CA GLN A 290 12.31 -6.62 -0.22
C GLN A 290 12.38 -7.40 1.10
N ILE A 291 11.20 -7.71 1.65
CA ILE A 291 10.90 -8.63 2.74
C ILE A 291 10.23 -9.84 2.12
N CYS A 292 10.96 -10.94 2.00
CA CYS A 292 10.49 -12.21 1.42
C CYS A 292 9.93 -13.11 2.53
N LEU A 293 8.69 -13.58 2.38
CA LEU A 293 8.03 -14.48 3.32
C LEU A 293 7.91 -15.90 2.76
N GLU A 294 8.26 -16.89 3.57
CA GLU A 294 8.28 -18.30 3.17
C GLU A 294 7.18 -19.13 3.84
N THR A 295 6.53 -19.97 3.04
CA THR A 295 5.53 -20.94 3.49
C THR A 295 6.12 -21.94 4.49
N GLU A 296 7.35 -22.41 4.28
CA GLU A 296 8.02 -23.36 5.19
C GLU A 296 8.22 -22.78 6.59
N LEU A 297 8.73 -21.54 6.71
CA LEU A 297 8.88 -20.84 7.98
C LEU A 297 7.54 -20.66 8.71
N PHE A 298 6.50 -20.30 7.96
CA PHE A 298 5.16 -20.10 8.50
C PHE A 298 4.54 -21.40 9.04
N CYS A 299 4.83 -22.54 8.39
CA CYS A 299 4.48 -23.89 8.83
C CYS A 299 5.31 -24.34 10.04
N HIS A 300 6.58 -23.95 10.14
CA HIS A 300 7.44 -24.14 11.32
C HIS A 300 7.19 -23.11 12.45
N GLU A 301 6.05 -22.42 12.42
CA GLU A 301 5.61 -21.43 13.42
C GLU A 301 6.57 -20.24 13.65
N ILE A 302 7.50 -20.01 12.71
CA ILE A 302 8.35 -18.82 12.69
C ILE A 302 7.51 -17.69 12.09
N ARG A 303 7.00 -16.81 12.96
CA ARG A 303 6.10 -15.70 12.61
C ARG A 303 6.63 -14.40 13.25
N PRO A 304 6.89 -13.32 12.49
CA PRO A 304 6.72 -13.19 11.04
C PRO A 304 7.69 -14.08 10.23
N ALA A 305 7.21 -14.65 9.12
CA ALA A 305 7.86 -15.72 8.37
C ALA A 305 8.94 -15.24 7.40
N ILE A 306 9.87 -14.39 7.85
CA ILE A 306 10.84 -13.68 7.00
C ILE A 306 12.05 -14.56 6.65
N ASN A 307 12.38 -14.69 5.36
CA ASN A 307 13.68 -15.23 4.93
C ASN A 307 14.78 -14.18 5.11
N VAL A 308 15.70 -14.44 6.04
CA VAL A 308 16.81 -13.54 6.40
C VAL A 308 17.83 -13.35 5.27
N GLY A 309 18.01 -14.34 4.39
CA GLY A 309 18.93 -14.31 3.25
C GLY A 309 18.34 -13.67 1.99
N LEU A 310 17.06 -13.97 1.67
CA LEU A 310 16.38 -13.37 0.50
C LEU A 310 15.90 -11.93 0.77
N SER A 311 15.64 -11.56 2.03
CA SER A 311 15.17 -10.21 2.37
C SER A 311 16.32 -9.22 2.51
N VAL A 312 16.27 -8.10 1.79
CA VAL A 312 17.35 -7.11 1.69
C VAL A 312 16.79 -5.70 1.56
N SER A 313 17.17 -4.79 2.47
CA SER A 313 17.09 -3.34 2.21
C SER A 313 18.44 -2.87 1.67
N ARG A 314 18.43 -2.16 0.54
CA ARG A 314 19.63 -1.56 -0.10
C ARG A 314 20.04 -0.26 0.59
N VAL A 315 19.11 0.40 1.30
CA VAL A 315 19.41 1.53 2.21
C VAL A 315 20.10 1.02 3.48
N GLY A 316 19.66 -0.14 3.98
CA GLY A 316 20.31 -0.89 5.05
C GLY A 316 20.49 -0.08 6.33
N SER A 317 21.63 -0.24 7.00
CA SER A 317 21.85 0.38 8.33
C SER A 317 21.97 1.92 8.34
N ALA A 318 21.67 2.62 7.23
CA ALA A 318 21.43 4.07 7.26
C ALA A 318 20.05 4.41 7.87
N THR A 319 19.08 3.49 7.80
CA THR A 319 17.71 3.62 8.34
C THR A 319 17.52 2.85 9.64
N GLN A 320 18.57 2.78 10.48
CA GLN A 320 18.50 2.22 11.82
C GLN A 320 18.91 3.24 12.88
N LEU A 321 18.20 3.24 14.01
CA LEU A 321 18.66 3.93 15.21
C LEU A 321 20.04 3.42 15.62
N LYS A 322 20.90 4.33 16.08
CA LYS A 322 22.31 4.04 16.42
C LYS A 322 22.45 2.86 17.41
N ALA A 323 21.55 2.75 18.37
CA ALA A 323 21.50 1.64 19.33
C ALA A 323 21.14 0.30 18.65
N MET A 324 20.04 0.24 17.89
CA MET A 324 19.65 -0.97 17.13
C MET A 324 20.77 -1.44 16.21
N LYS A 325 21.42 -0.50 15.51
CA LYS A 325 22.57 -0.74 14.62
C LYS A 325 23.81 -1.30 15.34
N GLN A 326 24.04 -0.90 16.59
CA GLN A 326 25.14 -1.44 17.40
C GLN A 326 24.86 -2.89 17.83
N VAL A 327 23.63 -3.18 18.24
CA VAL A 327 23.22 -4.52 18.71
C VAL A 327 23.14 -5.53 17.57
N CYS A 328 22.50 -5.17 16.45
CA CYS A 328 22.16 -6.13 15.38
C CYS A 328 23.27 -6.36 14.34
N ARG A 329 24.49 -5.84 14.59
CA ARG A 329 25.55 -5.71 13.58
C ARG A 329 25.97 -7.03 12.93
N SER A 330 25.96 -8.14 13.68
CA SER A 330 26.29 -9.48 13.18
C SER A 330 25.07 -10.39 13.01
N SER A 331 23.93 -10.08 13.64
CA SER A 331 22.77 -10.97 13.77
C SER A 331 22.23 -11.47 12.43
N LYS A 332 22.24 -10.64 11.38
CA LYS A 332 21.81 -11.05 10.03
C LYS A 332 22.73 -12.10 9.40
N LEU A 333 24.04 -11.95 9.57
CA LEU A 333 25.03 -12.90 9.06
C LEU A 333 24.99 -14.22 9.85
N GLU A 334 24.85 -14.14 11.17
CA GLU A 334 24.71 -15.31 12.05
C GLU A 334 23.45 -16.12 11.71
N LEU A 335 22.33 -15.46 11.44
CA LEU A 335 21.07 -16.11 11.04
C LEU A 335 21.10 -16.68 9.61
N ALA A 336 21.87 -16.08 8.69
CA ALA A 336 22.09 -16.65 7.37
C ALA A 336 22.93 -17.95 7.46
N GLN A 337 24.07 -17.89 8.15
CA GLN A 337 24.93 -19.05 8.40
C GLN A 337 24.19 -20.16 9.16
N TYR A 338 23.31 -19.80 10.10
CA TYR A 338 22.45 -20.75 10.79
C TYR A 338 21.56 -21.55 9.83
N ARG A 339 20.93 -20.89 8.83
CA ARG A 339 20.10 -21.59 7.83
C ARG A 339 20.90 -22.52 6.95
N GLU A 340 22.05 -22.07 6.43
CA GLU A 340 22.94 -22.88 5.60
C GLU A 340 23.36 -24.17 6.34
N VAL A 341 23.77 -24.03 7.60
CA VAL A 341 24.18 -25.16 8.45
C VAL A 341 22.99 -26.04 8.84
N ALA A 342 21.82 -25.48 9.15
CA ALA A 342 20.62 -26.24 9.49
C ALA A 342 20.13 -27.10 8.31
N ALA A 343 20.15 -26.57 7.09
CA ALA A 343 19.79 -27.31 5.89
C ALA A 343 20.68 -28.55 5.65
N LEU A 344 22.00 -28.42 5.92
CA LEU A 344 22.95 -29.52 5.79
C LEU A 344 22.74 -30.65 6.82
N LEU A 345 22.09 -30.39 7.96
CA LEU A 345 21.88 -31.40 9.00
C LEU A 345 20.70 -32.32 8.72
N ASN A 346 19.71 -31.83 7.96
CA ASN A 346 18.65 -32.67 7.41
C ASN A 346 19.20 -33.73 6.42
N LEU A 347 20.46 -33.61 6.01
CA LEU A 347 21.21 -34.59 5.20
C LEU A 347 22.08 -35.56 6.04
N GLY A 348 21.93 -35.56 7.38
CA GLY A 348 22.47 -36.61 8.26
C GLY A 348 23.96 -36.53 8.61
N GLN A 349 24.62 -35.38 8.44
CA GLN A 349 26.06 -35.24 8.73
C GLN A 349 26.36 -35.08 10.23
N THR A 350 27.47 -35.66 10.70
CA THR A 350 27.92 -35.58 12.10
C THR A 350 28.46 -34.19 12.47
N LEU A 351 28.01 -33.67 13.61
CA LEU A 351 28.32 -32.32 14.09
C LEU A 351 29.71 -32.18 14.72
N MET A 352 30.43 -31.12 14.36
CA MET A 352 31.53 -30.59 15.16
C MET A 352 31.00 -29.64 16.26
N LEU A 353 31.69 -29.56 17.40
CA LEU A 353 31.29 -28.73 18.55
C LEU A 353 31.06 -27.24 18.18
N ARG A 354 31.89 -26.68 17.29
CA ARG A 354 31.73 -25.30 16.79
C ARG A 354 30.40 -25.10 16.04
N THR A 355 29.99 -26.10 15.28
CA THR A 355 28.72 -26.12 14.54
C THR A 355 27.54 -26.18 15.50
N GLN A 356 27.63 -27.00 16.56
CA GLN A 356 26.60 -27.11 17.60
C GLN A 356 26.38 -25.79 18.36
N ALA A 357 27.44 -25.03 18.65
CA ALA A 357 27.32 -23.71 19.27
C ALA A 357 26.58 -22.70 18.37
N LEU A 358 26.90 -22.69 17.07
CA LEU A 358 26.25 -21.83 16.07
C LEU A 358 24.75 -22.16 15.94
N LEU A 359 24.38 -23.44 15.94
CA LEU A 359 22.98 -23.89 15.89
C LEU A 359 22.20 -23.47 17.14
N ASN A 360 22.75 -23.70 18.33
CA ASN A 360 22.11 -23.32 19.59
C ASN A 360 21.90 -21.81 19.72
N ARG A 361 22.78 -20.99 19.11
CA ARG A 361 22.66 -19.53 19.07
C ARG A 361 21.67 -19.07 17.99
N GLY A 362 21.74 -19.63 16.79
CA GLY A 362 20.81 -19.32 15.69
C GLY A 362 19.36 -19.71 15.98
N ALA A 363 19.14 -20.85 16.64
CA ALA A 363 17.82 -21.26 17.12
C ALA A 363 17.26 -20.26 18.15
N ARG A 364 18.04 -19.88 19.18
CA ARG A 364 17.64 -18.85 20.16
C ARG A 364 17.33 -17.52 19.49
N LEU A 365 18.17 -17.04 18.58
CA LEU A 365 17.93 -15.80 17.83
C LEU A 365 16.64 -15.89 16.99
N THR A 366 16.34 -17.06 16.42
CA THR A 366 15.09 -17.29 15.66
C THR A 366 13.86 -17.21 16.58
N GLU A 367 13.90 -17.80 17.78
CA GLU A 367 12.81 -17.68 18.77
C GLU A 367 12.63 -16.24 19.27
N VAL A 368 13.73 -15.50 19.53
CA VAL A 368 13.68 -14.08 19.95
C VAL A 368 13.01 -13.19 18.92
N LEU A 369 13.14 -13.50 17.63
CA LEU A 369 12.52 -12.75 16.54
C LEU A 369 11.05 -13.12 16.28
N LYS A 370 10.52 -14.16 16.92
CA LYS A 370 9.07 -14.45 16.84
C LYS A 370 8.27 -13.34 17.54
N GLN A 371 7.12 -13.00 16.96
CA GLN A 371 6.22 -11.96 17.45
C GLN A 371 4.78 -12.25 16.99
N PRO A 372 3.77 -12.15 17.87
CA PRO A 372 2.37 -12.29 17.49
C PRO A 372 1.89 -11.11 16.64
N GLN A 373 0.89 -11.37 15.79
CA GLN A 373 0.24 -10.35 14.96
C GLN A 373 -0.54 -9.35 15.82
N TYR A 374 -0.66 -8.12 15.34
CA TYR A 374 -1.38 -7.01 15.99
C TYR A 374 -0.81 -6.60 17.36
N ALA A 375 0.47 -6.92 17.60
CA ALA A 375 1.21 -6.58 18.80
C ALA A 375 2.58 -5.94 18.45
N PRO A 376 2.61 -4.75 17.83
CA PRO A 376 3.84 -4.03 17.59
C PRO A 376 4.56 -3.68 18.91
N LEU A 377 5.89 -3.73 18.89
CA LEU A 377 6.74 -3.49 20.06
C LEU A 377 7.48 -2.15 19.93
N PRO A 378 7.34 -1.25 20.93
CA PRO A 378 8.15 -0.03 21.03
C PRO A 378 9.65 -0.32 20.90
N ILE A 379 10.35 0.56 20.20
CA ILE A 379 11.71 0.29 19.71
C ILE A 379 12.73 0.11 20.86
N GLU A 380 12.48 0.71 22.02
CA GLU A 380 13.25 0.53 23.25
C GLU A 380 13.17 -0.91 23.75
N LYS A 381 11.97 -1.51 23.70
CA LYS A 381 11.77 -2.92 24.07
C LYS A 381 12.44 -3.84 23.08
N GLN A 382 12.32 -3.58 21.78
CA GLN A 382 12.99 -4.37 20.75
C GLN A 382 14.52 -4.38 20.96
N ILE A 383 15.12 -3.20 21.18
CA ILE A 383 16.56 -3.07 21.44
C ILE A 383 16.98 -3.88 22.67
N LEU A 384 16.24 -3.80 23.77
CA LEU A 384 16.53 -4.57 25.00
C LEU A 384 16.42 -6.08 24.78
N VAL A 385 15.37 -6.54 24.11
CA VAL A 385 15.13 -7.97 23.82
C VAL A 385 16.24 -8.55 22.93
N ILE A 386 16.61 -7.85 21.86
CA ILE A 386 17.66 -8.31 20.94
C ILE A 386 19.05 -8.19 21.62
N TYR A 387 19.29 -7.17 22.45
CA TYR A 387 20.53 -7.03 23.21
C TYR A 387 20.73 -8.18 24.21
N ALA A 388 19.69 -8.56 24.94
CA ALA A 388 19.73 -9.70 25.86
C ALA A 388 20.08 -11.01 25.12
N ALA A 389 19.57 -11.18 23.90
CA ALA A 389 19.86 -12.32 23.03
C ALA A 389 21.31 -12.31 22.49
N VAL A 390 21.78 -11.18 21.96
CA VAL A 390 23.13 -11.04 21.39
C VAL A 390 24.22 -11.14 22.45
N MET A 391 23.95 -10.68 23.67
CA MET A 391 24.81 -10.87 24.86
C MET A 391 24.83 -12.31 25.40
N ASP A 392 24.08 -13.25 24.80
CA ASP A 392 23.93 -14.63 25.28
C ASP A 392 23.39 -14.72 26.73
N SER A 393 22.82 -13.64 27.28
CA SER A 393 22.20 -13.65 28.62
C SER A 393 20.97 -14.57 28.69
N VAL A 394 20.30 -14.74 27.54
CA VAL A 394 19.16 -15.64 27.33
C VAL A 394 19.58 -17.12 27.32
N ILE A 395 20.88 -17.47 27.37
CA ILE A 395 21.36 -18.88 27.43
C ILE A 395 20.66 -19.71 28.50
N LYS A 396 20.33 -19.10 29.65
CA LYS A 396 19.71 -19.76 30.81
C LYS A 396 18.22 -20.08 30.64
N CYS A 397 17.56 -19.58 29.60
CA CYS A 397 16.14 -19.86 29.33
C CYS A 397 15.98 -21.12 28.46
N GLN A 398 14.93 -21.90 28.74
CA GLN A 398 14.40 -22.92 27.83
C GLN A 398 13.83 -22.23 26.57
N LEU A 399 14.05 -22.81 25.38
CA LEU A 399 13.64 -22.22 24.09
C LEU A 399 12.16 -21.81 24.09
N ASP A 400 11.29 -22.70 24.57
CA ASP A 400 9.83 -22.54 24.61
C ASP A 400 9.35 -21.34 25.47
N ARG A 401 10.23 -20.77 26.31
CA ARG A 401 9.95 -19.58 27.14
C ARG A 401 10.53 -18.29 26.55
N ILE A 402 11.34 -18.36 25.50
CA ILE A 402 11.97 -17.19 24.88
C ILE A 402 10.94 -16.37 24.08
N SER A 403 9.96 -17.04 23.49
CA SER A 403 8.86 -16.42 22.73
C SER A 403 7.87 -15.63 23.59
N SER A 404 7.92 -15.74 24.92
CA SER A 404 7.13 -14.92 25.86
C SER A 404 7.88 -13.68 26.38
N ILE A 405 8.93 -13.23 25.66
CA ILE A 405 9.79 -12.08 25.96
C ILE A 405 9.71 -11.01 24.84
#